data_AF-A0A5R2NAA7-F1
#
_entry.id   AF-A0A5R2NAA7-F1
#
_cell.length_a   1.000
_cell.length_b   1.000
_cell.length_c   1.000
_cell.angle_alpha   90.00
_cell.angle_beta   90.00
_cell.angle_gamma   90.00
#
_symmetry.space_group_name_H-M   'P 1'
#
loop_
_entity.id
_entity.type
_entity.pdbx_description
1 polymer ?
#
loop_
_entity_poly.entity_id
_entity_poly.type
_entity_poly.pdbx_seq_one_letter_code
_entity_poly.pdbx_strand_id
1 'polypeptide(L)'
;ERVTQHLKPHLWAKANRLPIRKAISEFAHELLIAPRLQRMEGDWEKYVLESETPGLEYWFQARRLLLDHWQVDAGSLEKRIEGRPAPLDALDFVIEFSRHLGIKEEMMPVYLQEISSTLYGSAYKQAKTEISAAELAFADYQIVEAGMTEGHPTFIANNGRIGFDALDYSRYAPEVGSSIRLIWLAVHKEMATFKSISTLDYDLLMHEELGRQALEQFDAALRQKGLNSTDYIYMPAHPWQWFNRLSTIFAADIANRHIVCLGQGKDIYHAQQSIRTLFNISDP
;
A
#
# COMPACT_ATOMS: atom_id res chain seq x y z
N GLU A 1 21.76 2.95 2.33
CA GLU A 1 21.67 2.88 3.81
C GLU A 1 20.32 3.33 4.37
N ARG A 2 19.87 4.58 4.17
CA ARG A 2 18.61 5.08 4.80
C ARG A 2 17.37 4.21 4.54
N VAL A 3 17.19 3.73 3.31
CA VAL A 3 16.01 2.94 2.90
C VAL A 3 15.89 1.56 3.56
N THR A 4 16.91 1.09 4.29
CA THR A 4 16.88 -0.18 5.03
C THR A 4 17.06 0.00 6.54
N GLN A 5 17.08 1.23 7.07
CA GLN A 5 17.34 1.49 8.50
C GLN A 5 16.29 0.89 9.45
N HIS A 6 15.05 0.69 8.97
CA HIS A 6 13.96 0.08 9.75
C HIS A 6 14.01 -1.46 9.72
N LEU A 7 14.86 -2.07 8.89
CA LEU A 7 15.01 -3.53 8.80
C LEU A 7 15.95 -4.03 9.90
N LYS A 8 15.50 -3.92 11.15
CA LYS A 8 16.23 -4.40 12.33
C LYS A 8 15.70 -5.79 12.73
N PRO A 9 16.54 -6.71 13.26
CA PRO A 9 16.11 -8.07 13.58
C PRO A 9 14.85 -8.18 14.46
N HIS A 10 14.72 -7.35 15.49
CA HIS A 10 13.55 -7.36 16.37
C HIS A 10 12.27 -6.85 15.70
N LEU A 11 12.39 -5.82 14.84
CA LEU A 11 11.26 -5.32 14.04
C LEU A 11 10.87 -6.33 12.98
N TRP A 12 11.85 -6.98 12.35
CA TRP A 12 11.62 -8.01 11.34
C TRP A 12 10.94 -9.25 11.93
N ALA A 13 11.36 -9.70 13.12
CA ALA A 13 10.72 -10.81 13.82
C ALA A 13 9.24 -10.52 14.13
N LYS A 14 8.92 -9.31 14.60
CA LYS A 14 7.54 -8.87 14.81
C LYS A 14 6.79 -8.71 13.48
N ALA A 15 7.44 -8.15 12.45
CA ALA A 15 6.89 -8.02 11.10
C ALA A 15 6.54 -9.36 10.46
N ASN A 16 7.23 -10.46 10.77
CA ASN A 16 6.88 -11.82 10.31
C ASN A 16 5.77 -12.45 11.15
N ARG A 17 5.82 -12.31 12.48
CA ARG A 17 4.84 -12.87 13.40
C ARG A 17 3.42 -12.36 13.13
N LEU A 18 3.26 -11.06 12.91
CA LEU A 18 1.94 -10.42 12.72
C LEU A 18 1.15 -10.92 11.49
N PRO A 19 1.73 -11.00 10.27
CA PRO A 19 1.05 -11.54 9.10
C PRO A 19 0.89 -13.06 9.15
N ILE A 20 1.77 -13.83 9.80
CA ILE A 20 1.48 -15.27 10.01
C ILE A 20 0.26 -15.43 10.91
N ARG A 21 0.18 -14.67 12.01
CA ARG A 21 -1.02 -14.63 12.88
C ARG A 21 -2.27 -14.25 12.09
N LYS A 22 -2.17 -13.27 11.19
CA LYS A 22 -3.27 -12.87 10.31
C LYS A 22 -3.62 -13.97 9.31
N ALA A 23 -2.63 -14.59 8.69
CA ALA A 23 -2.81 -15.69 7.73
C ALA A 23 -3.52 -16.87 8.38
N ILE A 24 -3.10 -17.26 9.60
CA ILE A 24 -3.78 -18.32 10.34
C ILE A 24 -5.24 -17.95 10.64
N SER A 25 -5.50 -16.69 11.06
CA SER A 25 -6.87 -16.20 11.30
C SER A 25 -7.73 -16.28 10.04
N GLU A 26 -7.31 -15.60 8.97
CA GLU A 26 -8.13 -15.38 7.78
C GLU A 26 -8.21 -16.65 6.92
N PHE A 27 -7.13 -17.42 6.78
CA PHE A 27 -7.20 -18.67 6.02
C PHE A 27 -7.99 -19.76 6.74
N ALA A 28 -8.03 -19.76 8.08
CA ALA A 28 -8.92 -20.66 8.82
C ALA A 28 -10.38 -20.22 8.68
N HIS A 29 -10.66 -18.91 8.72
CA HIS A 29 -11.98 -18.35 8.43
C HIS A 29 -12.47 -18.69 7.01
N GLU A 30 -11.58 -18.62 6.01
CA GLU A 30 -11.86 -18.98 4.61
C GLU A 30 -11.85 -20.50 4.36
N LEU A 31 -11.66 -21.32 5.40
CA LEU A 31 -11.60 -22.79 5.33
C LEU A 31 -10.49 -23.35 4.42
N LEU A 32 -9.46 -22.55 4.13
CA LEU A 32 -8.27 -22.97 3.36
C LEU A 32 -7.33 -23.83 4.21
N ILE A 33 -7.32 -23.59 5.52
CA ILE A 33 -6.58 -24.38 6.51
C ILE A 33 -7.51 -24.79 7.65
N ALA A 34 -7.17 -25.87 8.34
CA ALA A 34 -7.98 -26.41 9.44
C ALA A 34 -7.11 -26.65 10.69
N PRO A 35 -6.94 -25.64 11.56
CA PRO A 35 -6.26 -25.83 12.83
C PRO A 35 -6.96 -26.87 13.71
N ARG A 36 -6.19 -27.79 14.29
CA ARG A 36 -6.69 -28.86 15.16
C ARG A 36 -6.59 -28.46 16.63
N LEU A 37 -7.71 -28.52 17.33
CA LEU A 37 -7.75 -28.29 18.78
C LEU A 37 -6.91 -29.35 19.51
N GLN A 38 -6.00 -28.91 20.37
CA GLN A 38 -5.15 -29.76 21.20
C GLN A 38 -5.61 -29.78 22.65
N ARG A 39 -5.97 -28.61 23.17
CA ARG A 39 -6.34 -28.46 24.57
C ARG A 39 -7.26 -27.26 24.75
N MET A 40 -8.28 -27.43 25.58
CA MET A 40 -9.11 -26.33 26.06
C MET A 40 -8.44 -25.68 27.27
N GLU A 41 -8.15 -24.38 27.21
CA GLU A 41 -7.53 -23.60 28.29
C GLU A 41 -8.37 -22.34 28.60
N GLY A 42 -9.57 -22.54 29.17
CA GLY A 42 -10.52 -21.45 29.40
C GLY A 42 -11.04 -20.88 28.07
N ASP A 43 -11.13 -19.55 27.97
CA ASP A 43 -11.61 -18.89 26.74
C ASP A 43 -10.59 -18.94 25.58
N TRP A 44 -9.31 -19.19 25.87
CA TRP A 44 -8.23 -19.28 24.88
C TRP A 44 -7.85 -20.74 24.70
N GLU A 45 -8.22 -21.32 23.58
CA GLU A 45 -7.93 -22.72 23.29
C GLU A 45 -6.59 -22.87 22.57
N LYS A 46 -5.88 -23.97 22.81
CA LYS A 46 -4.60 -24.27 22.17
C LYS A 46 -4.81 -25.11 20.92
N TYR A 47 -4.32 -24.61 19.80
CA TYR A 47 -4.42 -25.22 18.48
C TYR A 47 -3.05 -25.59 17.93
N VAL A 48 -3.04 -26.56 17.02
CA VAL A 48 -1.91 -26.87 16.14
C VAL A 48 -2.39 -26.84 14.69
N LEU A 49 -1.58 -26.24 13.82
CA LEU A 49 -1.73 -26.30 12.38
C LEU A 49 -0.56 -27.12 11.82
N GLU A 50 -0.87 -28.26 11.22
CA GLU A 50 0.10 -29.18 10.63
C GLU A 50 0.26 -28.89 9.13
N SER A 51 1.51 -28.88 8.65
CA SER A 51 1.81 -28.82 7.22
C SER A 51 1.69 -30.22 6.58
N GLU A 52 1.67 -30.29 5.25
CA GLU A 52 1.88 -31.56 4.52
C GLU A 52 3.28 -32.14 4.78
N THR A 53 4.24 -31.31 5.19
CA THR A 53 5.59 -31.75 5.56
C THR A 53 5.54 -32.38 6.96
N PRO A 54 5.84 -33.68 7.12
CA PRO A 54 5.78 -34.34 8.42
C PRO A 54 6.67 -33.66 9.46
N GLY A 55 6.13 -33.41 10.66
CA GLY A 55 6.85 -32.81 11.77
C GLY A 55 6.98 -31.28 11.72
N LEU A 56 6.45 -30.61 10.69
CA LEU A 56 6.34 -29.15 10.62
C LEU A 56 4.97 -28.69 11.17
N GLU A 57 5.02 -27.94 12.27
CA GLU A 57 3.82 -27.56 13.03
C GLU A 57 3.86 -26.09 13.45
N TYR A 58 2.71 -25.44 13.40
CA TYR A 58 2.47 -24.11 13.97
C TYR A 58 1.52 -24.22 15.15
N TRP A 59 1.97 -23.81 16.32
CA TRP A 59 1.21 -23.84 17.58
C TRP A 59 0.80 -22.43 17.97
N PHE A 60 -0.43 -22.28 18.46
CA PHE A 60 -0.95 -20.98 18.90
C PHE A 60 -2.16 -21.15 19.81
N GLN A 61 -2.51 -20.07 20.51
CA GLN A 61 -3.77 -19.92 21.22
C GLN A 61 -4.73 -19.06 20.40
N ALA A 62 -6.01 -19.42 20.38
CA ALA A 62 -7.04 -18.64 19.71
C ALA A 62 -8.38 -18.70 20.44
N ARG A 63 -9.21 -17.69 20.19
CA ARG A 63 -10.65 -17.71 20.48
C ARG A 63 -11.44 -17.77 19.19
N ARG A 64 -12.48 -18.59 19.14
CA ARG A 64 -13.46 -18.57 18.04
C ARG A 64 -14.61 -17.64 18.41
N LEU A 65 -14.83 -16.62 17.58
CA LEU A 65 -15.88 -15.64 17.75
C LEU A 65 -17.01 -15.85 16.73
N LEU A 66 -17.98 -14.94 16.74
CA LEU A 66 -19.04 -14.90 15.72
C LEU A 66 -18.45 -14.78 14.30
N LEU A 67 -19.24 -15.21 13.31
CA LEU A 67 -18.84 -15.23 11.90
C LEU A 67 -17.61 -16.10 11.62
N ASP A 68 -17.37 -17.12 12.45
CA ASP A 68 -16.18 -17.98 12.36
C ASP A 68 -14.86 -17.19 12.34
N HIS A 69 -14.80 -16.12 13.14
CA HIS A 69 -13.58 -15.34 13.28
C HIS A 69 -12.61 -16.00 14.26
N TRP A 70 -11.37 -16.19 13.81
CA TRP A 70 -10.29 -16.75 14.58
C TRP A 70 -9.43 -15.65 15.21
N GLN A 71 -9.74 -15.28 16.44
CA GLN A 71 -8.89 -14.34 17.18
C GLN A 71 -7.64 -15.08 17.67
N VAL A 72 -6.58 -15.08 16.88
CA VAL A 72 -5.29 -15.70 17.21
C VAL A 72 -4.41 -14.76 18.04
N ASP A 73 -3.90 -15.22 19.17
CA ASP A 73 -2.93 -14.46 19.97
C ASP A 73 -1.55 -14.52 19.30
N ALA A 74 -1.08 -13.35 18.83
CA ALA A 74 0.23 -13.22 18.22
C ALA A 74 1.36 -13.65 19.17
N GLY A 75 1.24 -13.44 20.49
CA GLY A 75 2.27 -13.78 21.48
C GLY A 75 2.49 -15.29 21.62
N SER A 76 1.41 -16.06 21.53
CA SER A 76 1.41 -17.53 21.64
C SER A 76 1.98 -18.28 20.43
N LEU A 77 2.18 -17.62 19.29
CA LEU A 77 2.56 -18.27 18.04
C LEU A 77 3.98 -18.85 18.09
N GLU A 78 4.11 -20.14 17.77
CA GLU A 78 5.36 -20.89 17.73
C GLU A 78 5.41 -21.79 16.49
N LYS A 79 6.55 -21.83 15.79
CA LYS A 79 6.84 -22.83 14.75
C LYS A 79 7.72 -23.93 15.35
N ARG A 80 7.44 -25.19 15.00
CA ARG A 80 8.24 -26.35 15.39
C ARG A 80 8.54 -27.23 14.18
N ILE A 81 9.77 -27.73 14.13
CA ILE A 81 10.23 -28.72 13.14
C ILE A 81 10.78 -29.91 13.91
N GLU A 82 10.18 -31.09 13.72
CA GLU A 82 10.52 -32.31 14.47
C GLU A 82 10.49 -32.09 16.00
N GLY A 83 9.50 -31.33 16.46
CA GLY A 83 9.32 -30.98 17.88
C GLY A 83 10.28 -29.92 18.42
N ARG A 84 11.21 -29.39 17.62
CA ARG A 84 12.15 -28.33 18.04
C ARG A 84 11.66 -26.95 17.62
N PRO A 85 11.81 -25.90 18.46
CA PRO A 85 11.47 -24.54 18.07
C PRO A 85 12.23 -24.08 16.83
N ALA A 86 11.52 -23.41 15.91
CA ALA A 86 12.05 -22.83 14.69
C ALA A 86 11.61 -21.36 14.55
N PRO A 87 12.36 -20.52 13.82
CA PRO A 87 11.97 -19.13 13.61
C PRO A 87 10.68 -19.03 12.79
N LEU A 88 9.86 -18.02 13.11
CA LEU A 88 8.71 -17.66 12.30
C LEU A 88 9.18 -16.83 11.10
N ASP A 89 8.87 -17.30 9.90
CA ASP A 89 9.11 -16.61 8.64
C ASP A 89 7.85 -16.69 7.78
N ALA A 90 7.34 -15.53 7.35
CA ALA A 90 6.07 -15.44 6.65
C ALA A 90 6.17 -15.92 5.19
N LEU A 91 7.36 -15.84 4.57
CA LEU A 91 7.59 -16.40 3.24
C LEU A 91 7.61 -17.92 3.32
N ASP A 92 8.32 -18.48 4.31
CA ASP A 92 8.30 -19.92 4.56
C ASP A 92 6.88 -20.41 4.82
N PHE A 93 6.09 -19.72 5.66
CA PHE A 93 4.70 -20.10 5.91
C PHE A 93 3.88 -20.22 4.61
N VAL A 94 3.99 -19.24 3.71
CA VAL A 94 3.29 -19.28 2.42
C VAL A 94 3.74 -20.47 1.56
N ILE A 95 5.04 -20.76 1.53
CA ILE A 95 5.59 -21.91 0.78
C ILE A 95 5.09 -23.23 1.38
N GLU A 96 5.17 -23.36 2.70
CA GLU A 96 4.82 -24.56 3.48
C GLU A 96 3.33 -24.92 3.39
N PHE A 97 2.46 -23.92 3.18
CA PHE A 97 1.01 -24.11 3.01
C PHE A 97 0.51 -23.84 1.59
N SER A 98 1.40 -23.61 0.62
CA SER A 98 1.06 -23.19 -0.75
C SER A 98 -0.01 -24.03 -1.45
N ARG A 99 0.02 -25.37 -1.26
CA ARG A 99 -0.97 -26.31 -1.81
C ARG A 99 -2.36 -26.12 -1.19
N HIS A 100 -2.45 -25.99 0.13
CA HIS A 100 -3.70 -25.69 0.84
C HIS A 100 -4.27 -24.34 0.40
N LEU A 101 -3.40 -23.36 0.19
CA LEU A 101 -3.77 -22.03 -0.27
C LEU A 101 -4.13 -21.96 -1.77
N GLY A 102 -3.95 -23.06 -2.52
CA GLY A 102 -4.24 -23.10 -3.95
C GLY A 102 -3.37 -22.16 -4.79
N ILE A 103 -2.19 -21.78 -4.30
CA ILE A 103 -1.29 -20.85 -4.99
C ILE A 103 -0.62 -21.60 -6.14
N LYS A 104 -0.89 -21.17 -7.38
CA LYS A 104 -0.23 -21.73 -8.57
C LYS A 104 1.27 -21.45 -8.53
N GLU A 105 2.07 -22.41 -8.96
CA GLU A 105 3.54 -22.32 -8.98
C GLU A 105 4.05 -21.08 -9.74
N GLU A 106 3.43 -20.77 -10.88
CA GLU A 106 3.72 -19.59 -11.70
C GLU A 106 3.44 -18.24 -11.00
N MET A 107 2.55 -18.21 -10.01
CA MET A 107 2.19 -17.01 -9.24
C MET A 107 3.01 -16.87 -7.96
N MET A 108 3.67 -17.94 -7.52
CA MET A 108 4.41 -17.97 -6.26
C MET A 108 5.47 -16.85 -6.15
N PRO A 109 6.30 -16.58 -7.17
CA PRO A 109 7.31 -15.52 -7.06
C PRO A 109 6.71 -14.14 -6.84
N VAL A 110 5.60 -13.83 -7.53
CA VAL A 110 4.91 -12.53 -7.40
C VAL A 110 4.29 -12.41 -6.02
N TYR A 111 3.60 -13.45 -5.55
CA TYR A 111 2.96 -13.42 -4.24
C TYR A 111 3.97 -13.31 -3.09
N LEU A 112 5.12 -14.00 -3.17
CA LEU A 112 6.21 -13.84 -2.21
C LEU A 112 6.82 -12.44 -2.25
N GLN A 113 6.86 -11.79 -3.42
CA GLN A 113 7.27 -10.39 -3.54
C GLN A 113 6.28 -9.45 -2.83
N GLU A 114 4.97 -9.68 -2.97
CA GLU A 114 3.94 -8.90 -2.28
C GLU A 114 3.99 -9.06 -0.76
N ILE A 115 4.23 -10.28 -0.27
CA ILE A 115 4.45 -10.55 1.15
C ILE A 115 5.72 -9.85 1.63
N SER A 116 6.84 -9.98 0.92
CA SER A 116 8.10 -9.32 1.29
C SER A 116 7.95 -7.81 1.41
N SER A 117 7.24 -7.17 0.48
CA SER A 117 6.96 -5.74 0.52
C SER A 117 5.98 -5.36 1.65
N THR A 118 5.00 -6.21 1.93
CA THR A 118 4.12 -6.07 3.11
C THR A 118 4.91 -6.10 4.42
N LEU A 119 5.88 -7.02 4.54
CA LEU A 119 6.78 -7.12 5.69
C LEU A 119 7.69 -5.89 5.82
N TYR A 120 8.25 -5.41 4.70
CA TYR A 120 9.04 -4.18 4.65
C TYR A 120 8.24 -2.99 5.19
N GLY A 121 7.02 -2.79 4.71
CA GLY A 121 6.16 -1.71 5.20
C GLY A 121 5.71 -1.90 6.65
N SER A 122 5.49 -3.14 7.09
CA SER A 122 5.21 -3.45 8.50
C SER A 122 6.39 -3.06 9.39
N ALA A 123 7.62 -3.43 9.04
CA ALA A 123 8.81 -3.04 9.78
C ALA A 123 9.02 -1.52 9.79
N TYR A 124 8.74 -0.83 8.66
CA TYR A 124 8.78 0.63 8.59
C TYR A 124 7.82 1.28 9.60
N LYS A 125 6.55 0.85 9.61
CA LYS A 125 5.51 1.37 10.51
C LYS A 125 5.85 1.13 11.98
N GLN A 126 6.41 -0.03 12.30
CA GLN A 126 6.86 -0.35 13.66
C GLN A 126 8.09 0.45 14.11
N ALA A 127 8.90 0.95 13.18
CA ALA A 127 10.04 1.80 13.49
C ALA A 127 9.64 3.27 13.74
N LYS A 128 8.43 3.68 13.35
CA LYS A 128 7.91 5.03 13.61
C LYS A 128 7.56 5.18 15.09
N THR A 129 7.53 6.43 15.55
CA THR A 129 6.99 6.77 16.86
C THR A 129 5.54 6.29 16.93
N GLU A 130 5.24 5.44 17.91
CA GLU A 130 3.89 4.94 18.14
C GLU A 130 3.01 6.08 18.65
N ILE A 131 1.86 6.26 18.00
CA ILE A 131 0.78 7.12 18.48
C ILE A 131 -0.28 6.19 19.05
N SER A 132 -0.62 6.36 20.33
CA SER A 132 -1.58 5.49 20.98
C SER A 132 -2.98 5.68 20.39
N ALA A 133 -3.83 4.65 20.54
CA ALA A 133 -5.24 4.75 20.12
C ALA A 133 -5.97 5.92 20.80
N ALA A 134 -5.62 6.24 22.06
CA ALA A 134 -6.20 7.35 22.79
C ALA A 134 -5.77 8.71 22.20
N GLU A 135 -4.52 8.85 21.79
CA GLU A 135 -4.03 10.06 21.10
C GLU A 135 -4.64 10.20 19.71
N LEU A 136 -4.73 9.11 18.93
CA LEU A 136 -5.35 9.11 17.60
C LEU A 136 -6.82 9.52 17.63
N ALA A 137 -7.55 9.23 18.71
CA ALA A 137 -8.95 9.64 18.86
C ALA A 137 -9.17 11.15 18.87
N PHE A 138 -8.12 11.94 19.16
CA PHE A 138 -8.14 13.40 19.19
C PHE A 138 -7.18 14.03 18.16
N ALA A 139 -6.58 13.22 17.28
CA ALA A 139 -5.65 13.70 16.26
C ALA A 139 -6.39 14.31 15.06
N ASP A 140 -5.69 15.11 14.27
CA ASP A 140 -6.23 15.64 13.03
C ASP A 140 -6.42 14.54 11.96
N TYR A 141 -7.20 14.86 10.93
CA TYR A 141 -7.57 13.92 9.88
C TYR A 141 -6.34 13.27 9.22
N GLN A 142 -5.31 14.04 8.87
CA GLN A 142 -4.15 13.52 8.14
C GLN A 142 -3.19 12.73 9.05
N ILE A 143 -3.13 13.03 10.35
CA ILE A 143 -2.41 12.21 11.34
C ILE A 143 -3.11 10.86 11.49
N VAL A 144 -4.44 10.82 11.57
CA VAL A 144 -5.20 9.55 11.61
C VAL A 144 -4.96 8.74 10.33
N GLU A 145 -5.05 9.39 9.17
CA GLU A 145 -4.87 8.73 7.86
C GLU A 145 -3.49 8.09 7.70
N ALA A 146 -2.42 8.84 8.02
CA ALA A 146 -1.05 8.34 7.95
C ALA A 146 -0.66 7.41 9.12
N GLY A 147 -1.44 7.43 10.21
CA GLY A 147 -1.24 6.61 11.40
C GLY A 147 -1.78 5.19 11.30
N MET A 148 -2.56 4.87 10.26
CA MET A 148 -3.09 3.52 10.07
C MET A 148 -2.00 2.49 9.77
N THR A 149 -2.10 1.32 10.43
CA THR A 149 -1.03 0.32 10.38
C THR A 149 -1.40 -0.97 9.68
N GLU A 150 -2.66 -1.40 9.72
CA GLU A 150 -3.06 -2.72 9.22
C GLU A 150 -3.23 -2.74 7.69
N GLY A 151 -3.89 -1.73 7.12
CA GLY A 151 -4.43 -1.78 5.76
C GLY A 151 -5.74 -2.59 5.73
N HIS A 152 -6.02 -3.28 4.62
CA HIS A 152 -7.22 -4.10 4.53
C HIS A 152 -7.18 -5.25 5.55
N PRO A 153 -8.25 -5.48 6.35
CA PRO A 153 -8.21 -6.42 7.47
C PRO A 153 -8.19 -7.90 7.06
N THR A 154 -8.70 -8.25 5.88
CA THR A 154 -8.72 -9.65 5.39
C THR A 154 -7.47 -10.04 4.59
N PHE A 155 -7.11 -9.28 3.55
CA PHE A 155 -5.96 -9.63 2.71
C PHE A 155 -4.64 -9.72 3.50
N ILE A 156 -3.90 -10.81 3.31
CA ILE A 156 -2.59 -11.02 3.94
C ILE A 156 -1.52 -10.18 3.25
N ALA A 157 -1.37 -10.35 1.94
CA ALA A 157 -0.52 -9.54 1.08
C ALA A 157 -1.22 -8.21 0.71
N ASN A 158 -1.63 -7.42 1.71
CA ASN A 158 -2.43 -6.21 1.49
C ASN A 158 -1.62 -4.95 1.17
N ASN A 159 -0.29 -5.02 1.29
CA ASN A 159 0.59 -3.87 1.26
C ASN A 159 1.80 -4.12 0.34
N GLY A 160 1.57 -4.81 -0.78
CA GLY A 160 2.60 -5.19 -1.75
C GLY A 160 3.22 -4.03 -2.55
N ARG A 161 2.41 -3.09 -3.07
CA ARG A 161 2.87 -1.89 -3.80
C ARG A 161 3.93 -2.19 -4.88
N ILE A 162 3.74 -3.29 -5.61
CA ILE A 162 4.68 -3.76 -6.63
C ILE A 162 4.88 -2.68 -7.69
N GLY A 163 6.15 -2.32 -7.92
CA GLY A 163 6.56 -1.24 -8.80
C GLY A 163 7.19 -0.05 -8.08
N PHE A 164 6.95 0.12 -6.78
CA PHE A 164 7.76 1.02 -5.98
C PHE A 164 9.11 0.37 -5.68
N ASP A 165 10.19 1.07 -6.00
CA ASP A 165 11.47 0.78 -5.37
C ASP A 165 11.51 1.35 -3.94
N ALA A 166 12.64 1.18 -3.26
CA ALA A 166 12.77 1.63 -1.87
C ALA A 166 12.79 3.16 -1.71
N LEU A 167 13.16 3.91 -2.76
CA LEU A 167 13.08 5.38 -2.77
C LEU A 167 11.65 5.84 -3.01
N ASP A 168 10.95 5.21 -3.95
CA ASP A 168 9.53 5.45 -4.22
C ASP A 168 8.69 5.19 -2.98
N TYR A 169 8.93 4.09 -2.26
CA TYR A 169 8.25 3.82 -1.00
C TYR A 169 8.38 4.99 -0.03
N SER A 170 9.61 5.49 0.19
CA SER A 170 9.87 6.62 1.10
C SER A 170 9.23 7.94 0.65
N ARG A 171 8.82 8.07 -0.61
CA ARG A 171 8.22 9.28 -1.17
C ARG A 171 6.70 9.19 -1.26
N TYR A 172 6.15 8.01 -1.51
CA TYR A 172 4.78 7.86 -1.98
C TYR A 172 3.94 6.90 -1.15
N ALA A 173 4.53 6.10 -0.25
CA ALA A 173 3.73 5.26 0.65
C ALA A 173 2.99 6.13 1.68
N PRO A 174 1.67 5.95 1.86
CA PRO A 174 0.86 6.81 2.72
C PRO A 174 1.33 6.77 4.18
N GLU A 175 1.75 5.60 4.65
CA GLU A 175 2.29 5.45 6.01
C GLU A 175 3.59 6.22 6.26
N VAL A 176 4.23 6.79 5.23
CA VAL A 176 5.38 7.68 5.40
C VAL A 176 4.92 9.09 5.77
N GLY A 177 3.83 9.57 5.16
CA GLY A 177 3.37 10.95 5.28
C GLY A 177 4.29 11.96 4.55
N SER A 178 4.93 11.52 3.46
CA SER A 178 5.79 12.39 2.66
C SER A 178 4.98 13.37 1.81
N SER A 179 5.50 14.57 1.66
CA SER A 179 4.97 15.61 0.78
C SER A 179 5.12 15.25 -0.70
N ILE A 180 4.02 15.27 -1.44
CA ILE A 180 3.95 14.98 -2.88
C ILE A 180 3.51 16.24 -3.63
N ARG A 181 4.18 16.56 -4.75
CA ARG A 181 3.71 17.57 -5.70
C ARG A 181 3.29 16.88 -6.98
N LEU A 182 2.07 17.12 -7.44
CA LEU A 182 1.56 16.57 -8.70
C LEU A 182 2.39 17.07 -9.88
N ILE A 183 2.55 16.24 -10.91
CA ILE A 183 3.03 16.66 -12.23
C ILE A 183 1.83 17.12 -13.04
N TRP A 184 1.90 18.31 -13.63
CA TRP A 184 0.88 18.81 -14.53
C TRP A 184 1.26 18.56 -15.98
N LEU A 185 0.29 18.08 -16.74
CA LEU A 185 0.39 17.79 -18.17
C LEU A 185 -0.65 18.62 -18.92
N ALA A 186 -0.29 19.17 -20.06
CA ALA A 186 -1.25 19.59 -21.08
C ALA A 186 -1.46 18.41 -22.03
N VAL A 187 -2.70 17.93 -22.15
CA VAL A 187 -3.09 16.83 -23.02
C VAL A 187 -4.04 17.35 -24.09
N HIS A 188 -3.74 17.05 -25.36
CA HIS A 188 -4.52 17.54 -26.49
C HIS A 188 -5.97 17.02 -26.42
N LYS A 189 -6.94 17.87 -26.78
CA LYS A 189 -8.38 17.56 -26.68
C LYS A 189 -8.84 16.39 -27.55
N GLU A 190 -8.09 16.03 -28.59
CA GLU A 190 -8.35 14.81 -29.36
C GLU A 190 -8.04 13.52 -28.58
N MET A 191 -7.14 13.60 -27.59
CA MET A 191 -6.68 12.45 -26.79
C MET A 191 -7.32 12.40 -25.40
N ALA A 192 -8.02 13.46 -24.99
CA ALA A 192 -8.53 13.57 -23.64
C ALA A 192 -9.93 14.18 -23.61
N THR A 193 -10.75 13.65 -22.71
CA THR A 193 -12.12 14.11 -22.49
C THR A 193 -12.29 14.54 -21.05
N PHE A 194 -12.79 15.76 -20.84
CA PHE A 194 -13.20 16.24 -19.53
C PHE A 194 -14.67 15.92 -19.27
N LYS A 195 -14.98 15.52 -18.03
CA LYS A 195 -16.35 15.25 -17.55
C LYS A 195 -16.48 15.82 -16.14
N SER A 196 -17.62 16.45 -15.87
CA SER A 196 -17.90 17.08 -14.58
C SER A 196 -19.40 17.07 -14.27
N ILE A 197 -19.74 17.46 -13.04
CA ILE A 197 -21.12 17.75 -12.64
C ILE A 197 -21.61 19.03 -13.33
N SER A 198 -22.93 19.19 -13.46
CA SER A 198 -23.54 20.27 -14.23
C SER A 198 -23.25 21.68 -13.71
N THR A 199 -22.82 21.82 -12.46
CA THR A 199 -22.52 23.09 -11.81
C THR A 199 -21.05 23.48 -11.83
N LEU A 200 -20.18 22.64 -12.43
CA LEU A 200 -18.73 22.85 -12.43
C LEU A 200 -18.20 22.62 -13.84
N ASP A 201 -17.89 23.70 -14.55
CA ASP A 201 -17.21 23.59 -15.83
C ASP A 201 -15.68 23.50 -15.66
N TYR A 202 -14.98 23.30 -16.77
CA TYR A 202 -13.53 23.12 -16.78
C TYR A 202 -12.78 24.37 -16.32
N ASP A 203 -13.23 25.55 -16.77
CA ASP A 203 -12.54 26.80 -16.50
C ASP A 203 -12.68 27.19 -15.02
N LEU A 204 -13.86 26.99 -14.44
CA LEU A 204 -14.11 27.18 -13.01
C LEU A 204 -13.25 26.23 -12.18
N LEU A 205 -13.26 24.92 -12.48
CA LEU A 205 -12.43 23.93 -11.78
C LEU A 205 -10.95 24.30 -11.83
N MET A 206 -10.41 24.62 -13.00
CA MET A 206 -9.00 24.97 -13.14
C MET A 206 -8.66 26.26 -12.41
N HIS A 207 -9.56 27.24 -12.38
CA HIS A 207 -9.34 28.47 -11.65
C HIS A 207 -9.37 28.26 -10.14
N GLU A 208 -10.28 27.43 -9.62
CA GLU A 208 -10.35 27.06 -8.20
C GLU A 208 -9.12 26.26 -7.75
N GLU A 209 -8.72 25.24 -8.52
CA GLU A 209 -7.64 24.31 -8.14
C GLU A 209 -6.22 24.88 -8.34
N LEU A 210 -5.98 25.63 -9.42
CA LEU A 210 -4.64 26.12 -9.77
C LEU A 210 -4.45 27.61 -9.49
N GLY A 211 -5.53 28.38 -9.65
CA GLY A 211 -5.50 29.83 -9.67
C GLY A 211 -4.90 30.41 -10.96
N ARG A 212 -5.27 31.67 -11.24
CA ARG A 212 -4.92 32.38 -12.48
C ARG A 212 -3.43 32.36 -12.82
N GLN A 213 -2.56 32.60 -11.85
CA GLN A 213 -1.11 32.69 -12.10
C GLN A 213 -0.52 31.40 -12.67
N ALA A 214 -0.93 30.23 -12.16
CA ALA A 214 -0.45 28.94 -12.66
C ALA A 214 -1.00 28.65 -14.07
N LEU A 215 -2.26 28.99 -14.32
CA LEU A 215 -2.86 28.86 -15.66
C LEU A 215 -2.16 29.72 -16.70
N GLU A 216 -1.85 30.98 -16.38
CA GLU A 216 -1.08 31.88 -17.26
C GLU A 216 0.33 31.33 -17.56
N GLN A 217 0.97 30.71 -16.57
CA GLN A 217 2.28 30.06 -16.75
C GLN A 217 2.19 28.83 -17.65
N PHE A 218 1.17 28.00 -17.49
CA PHE A 218 0.94 26.82 -18.34
C PHE A 218 0.64 27.23 -19.79
N ASP A 219 -0.24 28.23 -19.97
CA ASP A 219 -0.52 28.81 -21.27
C ASP A 219 0.75 29.36 -21.93
N ALA A 220 1.57 30.10 -21.17
CA ALA A 220 2.83 30.64 -21.68
C ALA A 220 3.80 29.54 -22.08
N ALA A 221 3.89 28.45 -21.32
CA ALA A 221 4.74 27.30 -21.62
C ALA A 221 4.32 26.58 -22.92
N LEU A 222 3.02 26.51 -23.21
CA LEU A 222 2.50 26.01 -24.49
C LEU A 222 2.81 26.97 -25.64
N ARG A 223 2.55 28.28 -25.47
CA ARG A 223 2.84 29.30 -26.49
C ARG A 223 4.32 29.36 -26.86
N GLN A 224 5.22 29.23 -25.89
CA GLN A 224 6.67 29.17 -26.13
C GLN A 224 7.08 27.97 -27.01
N LYS A 225 6.27 26.92 -27.07
CA LYS A 225 6.47 25.74 -27.93
C LYS A 225 5.73 25.85 -29.26
N GLY A 226 5.12 27.01 -29.57
CA GLY A 226 4.32 27.22 -30.77
C GLY A 226 2.97 26.51 -30.76
N LEU A 227 2.47 26.14 -29.57
CA LEU A 227 1.21 25.43 -29.39
C LEU A 227 0.12 26.40 -28.95
N ASN A 228 -1.11 26.15 -29.39
CA ASN A 228 -2.28 26.90 -28.95
C ASN A 228 -2.87 26.26 -27.69
N SER A 229 -2.92 26.98 -26.58
CA SER A 229 -3.36 26.41 -25.30
C SER A 229 -4.83 26.02 -25.28
N THR A 230 -5.68 26.60 -26.15
CA THR A 230 -7.09 26.23 -26.24
C THR A 230 -7.32 24.82 -26.78
N ASP A 231 -6.31 24.20 -27.37
CA ASP A 231 -6.39 22.85 -27.94
C ASP A 231 -6.06 21.76 -26.91
N TYR A 232 -5.72 22.16 -25.68
CA TYR A 232 -5.29 21.29 -24.60
C TYR A 232 -6.22 21.34 -23.38
N ILE A 233 -6.15 20.30 -22.56
CA ILE A 233 -6.64 20.28 -21.18
C ILE A 233 -5.47 20.01 -20.23
N TYR A 234 -5.45 20.69 -19.10
CA TYR A 234 -4.55 20.44 -17.98
C TYR A 234 -5.04 19.27 -17.14
N MET A 235 -4.15 18.30 -16.95
CA MET A 235 -4.40 17.06 -16.25
C MET A 235 -3.27 16.80 -15.23
N PRO A 236 -3.58 16.57 -13.95
CA PRO A 236 -2.59 16.17 -12.98
C PRO A 236 -2.23 14.69 -13.15
N ALA A 237 -0.97 14.36 -12.87
CA ALA A 237 -0.45 13.01 -12.83
C ALA A 237 0.42 12.82 -11.59
N HIS A 238 0.35 11.62 -11.01
CA HIS A 238 1.27 11.24 -9.94
C HIS A 238 2.72 11.22 -10.47
N PRO A 239 3.72 11.75 -9.75
CA PRO A 239 5.11 11.77 -10.22
C PRO A 239 5.64 10.38 -10.59
N TRP A 240 5.37 9.37 -9.75
CA TRP A 240 5.72 7.98 -10.06
C TRP A 240 5.16 7.52 -11.42
N GLN A 241 3.91 7.86 -11.73
CA GLN A 241 3.26 7.48 -12.98
C GLN A 241 3.92 8.19 -14.16
N TRP A 242 4.25 9.48 -14.02
CA TRP A 242 4.97 10.23 -15.05
C TRP A 242 6.33 9.60 -15.38
N PHE A 243 7.17 9.41 -14.36
CA PHE A 243 8.55 8.97 -14.56
C PHE A 243 8.69 7.49 -14.93
N ASN A 244 7.80 6.62 -14.42
CA ASN A 244 7.92 5.17 -14.65
C ASN A 244 7.05 4.66 -15.80
N ARG A 245 5.99 5.37 -16.17
CA ARG A 245 4.99 4.90 -17.14
C ARG A 245 4.75 5.87 -18.28
N LEU A 246 4.25 7.07 -17.99
CA LEU A 246 3.74 7.96 -19.04
C LEU A 246 4.85 8.43 -19.98
N SER A 247 6.02 8.79 -19.43
CA SER A 247 7.15 9.28 -20.23
C SER A 247 7.73 8.26 -21.22
N THR A 248 7.49 6.96 -20.99
CA THR A 248 7.99 5.87 -21.85
C THR A 248 6.89 5.24 -22.70
N ILE A 249 5.75 4.88 -22.10
CA ILE A 249 4.63 4.23 -22.81
C ILE A 249 3.99 5.20 -23.81
N PHE A 250 3.83 6.47 -23.44
CA PHE A 250 3.25 7.52 -24.29
C PHE A 250 4.32 8.39 -24.94
N ALA A 251 5.51 7.83 -25.20
CA ALA A 251 6.61 8.56 -25.81
C ALA A 251 6.24 9.16 -27.18
N ALA A 252 5.41 8.47 -27.96
CA ALA A 252 4.90 8.96 -29.24
C ALA A 252 4.02 10.21 -29.05
N ASP A 253 3.06 10.16 -28.13
CA ASP A 253 2.18 11.30 -27.82
C ASP A 253 2.96 12.49 -27.27
N ILE A 254 4.02 12.24 -26.49
CA ILE A 254 4.91 13.29 -25.99
C ILE A 254 5.73 13.90 -27.13
N ALA A 255 6.30 13.07 -28.00
CA ALA A 255 7.10 13.52 -29.14
C ALA A 255 6.26 14.35 -30.13
N ASN A 256 5.01 13.94 -30.37
CA ASN A 256 4.06 14.62 -31.24
C ASN A 256 3.29 15.76 -30.56
N ARG A 257 3.64 16.11 -29.31
CA ARG A 257 3.01 17.18 -28.53
C ARG A 257 1.53 16.96 -28.24
N HIS A 258 1.01 15.73 -28.35
CA HIS A 258 -0.30 15.40 -27.79
C HIS A 258 -0.28 15.42 -26.26
N ILE A 259 0.88 15.16 -25.64
CA ILE A 259 1.11 15.34 -24.21
C ILE A 259 2.32 16.26 -24.02
N VAL A 260 2.16 17.32 -23.23
CA VAL A 260 3.23 18.26 -22.89
C VAL A 260 3.36 18.33 -21.37
N CYS A 261 4.54 17.99 -20.84
CA CYS A 261 4.82 18.15 -19.42
C CYS A 261 5.01 19.63 -19.07
N LEU A 262 4.23 20.10 -18.10
CA LEU A 262 4.24 21.49 -17.61
C LEU A 262 5.03 21.63 -16.30
N GLY A 263 5.45 20.51 -15.69
CA GLY A 263 6.26 20.48 -14.49
C GLY A 263 5.46 20.17 -13.22
N GLN A 264 6.05 20.44 -12.06
CA GLN A 264 5.42 20.21 -10.77
C GLN A 264 4.48 21.35 -10.38
N GLY A 265 3.36 21.01 -9.75
CA GLY A 265 2.48 21.97 -9.10
C GLY A 265 3.14 22.65 -7.88
N LYS A 266 2.53 23.75 -7.46
CA LYS A 266 2.94 24.51 -6.25
C LYS A 266 2.47 23.82 -4.97
N ASP A 267 1.28 23.26 -4.99
CA ASP A 267 0.61 22.70 -3.82
C ASP A 267 1.22 21.36 -3.42
N ILE A 268 1.15 21.10 -2.13
CA ILE A 268 1.70 19.91 -1.50
C ILE A 268 0.55 19.03 -1.06
N TYR A 269 0.71 17.74 -1.31
CA TYR A 269 -0.29 16.73 -1.01
C TYR A 269 0.29 15.62 -0.14
N HIS A 270 -0.59 14.96 0.62
CA HIS A 270 -0.31 13.68 1.25
C HIS A 270 -1.08 12.56 0.56
N ALA A 271 -0.40 11.43 0.33
CA ALA A 271 -1.05 10.21 -0.14
C ALA A 271 -2.01 9.68 0.93
N GLN A 272 -3.24 9.40 0.54
CA GLN A 272 -4.23 8.73 1.38
C GLN A 272 -3.98 7.20 1.34
N GLN A 273 -4.68 6.40 2.14
CA GLN A 273 -4.51 4.94 2.23
C GLN A 273 -4.67 4.22 0.88
N SER A 274 -5.43 4.80 -0.06
CA SER A 274 -5.56 4.30 -1.43
C SER A 274 -4.30 4.50 -2.30
N ILE A 275 -3.26 5.15 -1.75
CA ILE A 275 -1.97 5.52 -2.34
C ILE A 275 -2.09 6.61 -3.41
N ARG A 276 -3.02 6.43 -4.36
CA ARG A 276 -3.15 7.29 -5.55
C ARG A 276 -4.16 8.44 -5.41
N THR A 277 -4.91 8.47 -4.30
CA THR A 277 -5.71 9.64 -3.93
C THR A 277 -4.85 10.55 -3.05
N LEU A 278 -4.85 11.84 -3.34
CA LEU A 278 -3.99 12.82 -2.69
C LEU A 278 -4.84 13.89 -2.02
N PHE A 279 -4.56 14.21 -0.76
CA PHE A 279 -5.21 15.30 -0.02
C PHE A 279 -4.32 16.54 -0.04
N ASN A 280 -4.88 17.69 -0.41
CA ASN A 280 -4.13 18.96 -0.46
C ASN A 280 -3.90 19.46 0.96
N ILE A 281 -2.64 19.56 1.38
CA ILE A 281 -2.28 20.09 2.71
C ILE A 281 -1.84 21.55 2.65
N SER A 282 -1.66 22.10 1.44
CA SER A 282 -1.40 23.53 1.25
C SER A 282 -2.67 24.36 1.45
N ASP A 283 -3.82 23.81 1.06
CA ASP A 283 -5.15 24.43 1.18
C ASP A 283 -6.21 23.33 1.48
N PRO A 284 -6.30 22.88 2.74
CA PRO A 284 -7.07 21.70 3.18
C PRO A 284 -8.58 21.93 3.38
#